data_AF-A0A7C5LS41-F1
#
_entry.id   AF-A0A7C5LS41-F1
#
_cell.length_a   1.000
_cell.length_b   1.000
_cell.length_c   1.000
_cell.angle_alpha   90.00
_cell.angle_beta   90.00
_cell.angle_gamma   90.00
#
_symmetry.space_group_name_H-M   'P 1'
#
loop_
_entity.id
_entity.type
_entity.pdbx_description
1 polymer ?
#
loop_
_entity_poly.entity_id
_entity_poly.type
_entity_poly.pdbx_seq_one_letter_code
_entity_poly.pdbx_strand_id
1 'polypeptide(L)'
;MSTAERTRRLWARITSSELALSLIAVAVGLAAGALILAITSSEPLVAYGAFWQGAFGSRRGLGETFYYGTQLILTGLAVAISFRCGLFNLGAQGQILLGAMGAAWAGYWLPGLPPLIHVTVALLVGSLLGLVWSAIAG
;
A
#
# COMPACT_ATOMS: atom_id res chain seq x y z
N MET A 1 32.39 21.17 -13.77
CA MET A 1 31.62 20.17 -12.99
C MET A 1 31.27 19.04 -13.93
N SER A 2 31.64 17.80 -13.62
CA SER A 2 31.41 16.70 -14.57
C SER A 2 29.91 16.39 -14.65
N THR A 3 29.45 15.86 -15.80
CA THR A 3 28.05 15.49 -16.03
C THR A 3 27.54 14.54 -14.93
N ALA A 4 28.40 13.65 -14.43
CA ALA A 4 28.13 12.70 -13.35
C ALA A 4 27.91 13.35 -11.97
N GLU A 5 28.65 14.41 -11.64
CA GLU A 5 28.45 15.15 -10.39
C GLU A 5 27.14 15.95 -10.40
N ARG A 6 26.74 16.45 -11.58
CA ARG A 6 25.47 17.18 -11.75
C ARG A 6 24.28 16.25 -11.56
N THR A 7 24.28 15.06 -12.16
CA THR A 7 23.25 14.04 -11.93
C THR A 7 23.23 13.59 -10.48
N ARG A 8 24.38 13.26 -9.87
CA ARG A 8 24.42 12.82 -8.46
C ARG A 8 23.84 13.85 -7.49
N ARG A 9 24.11 15.15 -7.70
CA ARG A 9 23.54 16.23 -6.88
C ARG A 9 22.04 16.44 -7.12
N LEU A 10 21.57 16.30 -8.36
CA LEU A 10 20.14 16.38 -8.69
C LEU A 10 19.37 15.22 -8.07
N TRP A 11 19.88 13.98 -8.20
CA TRP A 11 19.30 12.79 -7.55
C TRP A 11 19.26 12.94 -6.04
N ALA A 12 20.35 13.37 -5.40
CA ALA A 12 20.38 13.60 -3.96
C ALA A 12 19.32 14.64 -3.52
N ARG A 13 19.18 15.77 -4.25
CA ARG A 13 18.18 16.79 -3.93
C ARG A 13 16.74 16.30 -4.12
N ILE A 14 16.47 15.58 -5.20
CA ILE A 14 15.14 15.00 -5.47
C ILE A 14 14.79 13.97 -4.39
N THR A 15 15.70 13.04 -4.07
CA THR A 15 15.44 12.03 -3.04
C THR A 15 15.25 12.65 -1.65
N SER A 16 16.02 13.68 -1.29
CA SER A 16 15.85 14.37 -0.01
C SER A 16 14.52 15.11 0.09
N SER A 17 14.03 15.75 -0.98
CA SER A 17 12.73 16.43 -0.97
C SER A 17 11.56 15.47 -0.89
N GLU A 18 11.61 14.33 -1.59
CA GLU A 18 10.54 13.33 -1.57
C GLU A 18 10.45 12.60 -0.23
N LEU A 19 11.59 12.29 0.40
CA LEU A 19 11.61 11.71 1.74
C LEU A 19 11.03 12.69 2.76
N ALA A 20 11.43 13.96 2.71
CA ALA A 20 10.88 14.99 3.59
C ALA A 20 9.36 15.12 3.41
N LEU A 21 8.87 15.14 2.16
CA LEU A 21 7.44 15.19 1.87
C LEU A 21 6.69 13.98 2.43
N SER A 22 7.24 12.77 2.26
CA SER A 22 6.66 11.53 2.79
C SER A 22 6.59 11.54 4.33
N LEU A 23 7.66 12.00 4.98
CA LEU A 23 7.71 12.12 6.44
C LEU A 23 6.71 13.18 6.95
N ILE A 24 6.58 14.31 6.25
CA ILE A 24 5.58 15.33 6.58
C ILE A 24 4.17 14.76 6.42
N ALA A 25 3.88 14.04 5.33
CA ALA A 25 2.57 13.42 5.12
C ALA A 25 2.22 12.43 6.23
N VAL A 26 3.18 11.59 6.65
CA VAL A 26 3.01 10.69 7.80
C VAL A 26 2.77 11.46 9.09
N ALA A 27 3.56 12.50 9.37
CA ALA A 27 3.41 13.32 10.57
C ALA A 27 2.05 14.02 10.63
N VAL A 28 1.58 14.58 9.51
CA VAL A 28 0.26 15.21 9.39
C VAL A 28 -0.85 14.18 9.59
N GLY A 29 -0.74 12.99 9.01
CA GLY A 29 -1.72 11.90 9.22
C GLY A 29 -1.82 11.48 10.68
N LEU A 30 -0.68 11.30 11.35
CA LEU A 30 -0.61 10.98 12.78
C LEU A 30 -1.21 12.11 13.64
N ALA A 31 -0.88 13.37 13.33
CA ALA A 31 -1.43 14.53 14.03
C ALA A 31 -2.95 14.67 13.84
N ALA A 32 -3.45 14.44 12.63
CA ALA A 32 -4.88 14.44 12.36
C ALA A 32 -5.61 13.34 13.14
N GLY A 33 -5.05 12.13 13.18
CA GLY A 33 -5.58 11.03 13.99
C GLY A 33 -5.60 11.36 15.49
N ALA A 34 -4.53 11.96 16.00
CA ALA A 34 -4.46 12.43 17.39
C ALA A 34 -5.49 13.53 17.68
N LEU A 35 -5.68 14.48 16.76
CA LEU A 35 -6.67 15.54 16.89
C LEU A 35 -8.10 14.98 16.92
N ILE A 36 -8.43 14.04 16.04
CA ILE A 36 -9.73 13.38 16.03
C ILE A 36 -9.98 12.70 17.38
N LEU A 37 -9.02 11.92 17.88
CA LEU A 37 -9.15 11.25 19.17
C LEU A 37 -9.25 12.23 20.34
N ALA A 38 -8.58 13.38 20.28
CA ALA A 38 -8.67 14.41 21.31
C ALA A 38 -10.10 14.98 21.44
N ILE A 39 -10.87 14.96 20.35
CA ILE A 39 -12.23 15.51 20.32
C ILE A 39 -13.28 14.42 20.57
N THR A 40 -13.01 13.17 20.19
CA THR A 40 -14.00 12.07 20.24
C THR A 40 -13.83 11.09 21.41
N SER A 41 -12.62 10.94 21.94
CA SER A 41 -12.31 9.99 23.01
C SER A 41 -12.31 10.67 24.39
N SER A 42 -12.86 9.99 25.40
CA SER A 42 -12.71 10.40 26.80
C SER A 42 -11.28 10.23 27.33
N GLU A 43 -10.52 9.32 26.72
CA GLU A 43 -9.13 8.99 27.09
C GLU A 43 -8.24 8.97 25.82
N PRO A 44 -7.90 10.14 25.24
CA PRO A 44 -7.23 10.22 23.94
C PRO A 44 -5.85 9.54 23.90
N LEU A 45 -5.07 9.68 24.97
CA LEU A 45 -3.73 9.10 25.06
C LEU A 45 -3.77 7.57 25.08
N VAL A 46 -4.73 6.99 25.81
CA VAL A 46 -4.93 5.53 25.85
C VAL A 46 -5.38 5.02 24.49
N ALA A 47 -6.34 5.70 23.86
CA ALA A 47 -6.81 5.36 22.52
C ALA A 47 -5.69 5.44 21.46
N TYR A 48 -4.84 6.46 21.53
CA TYR A 48 -3.71 6.59 20.62
C TYR A 48 -2.63 5.52 20.87
N GLY A 49 -2.38 5.18 22.14
CA GLY A 49 -1.50 4.07 22.51
C GLY A 49 -1.99 2.71 22.00
N ALA A 50 -3.31 2.50 21.96
CA ALA A 50 -3.91 1.28 21.42
C ALA A 50 -3.64 1.10 19.92
N PHE A 51 -3.50 2.18 19.13
CA PHE A 51 -3.10 2.07 17.72
C PHE A 51 -1.68 1.51 17.57
N TRP A 52 -0.73 1.99 18.39
CA TRP A 52 0.64 1.46 18.37
C TRP A 52 0.70 0.00 18.83
N GLN A 53 -0.05 -0.36 19.88
CA GLN A 53 -0.14 -1.76 20.31
C GLN A 53 -0.81 -2.66 19.26
N GLY A 54 -1.86 -2.17 18.59
CA GLY A 54 -2.52 -2.91 17.51
C GLY A 54 -1.57 -3.17 16.34
N ALA A 55 -0.80 -2.16 15.92
CA ALA A 55 0.09 -2.26 14.77
C ALA A 55 1.40 -3.02 15.06
N PHE A 56 2.00 -2.86 16.25
CA PHE A 56 3.35 -3.40 16.55
C PHE A 56 3.41 -4.30 17.79
N GLY A 57 2.37 -4.35 18.61
CA GLY A 57 2.36 -5.07 19.88
C GLY A 57 2.26 -6.59 19.76
N SER A 58 2.01 -7.13 18.56
CA SER A 58 1.96 -8.58 18.34
C SER A 58 2.48 -8.96 16.94
N ARG A 59 2.90 -10.23 16.79
CA ARG A 59 3.30 -10.78 15.47
C ARG A 59 2.17 -10.67 14.44
N ARG A 60 0.93 -10.87 14.89
CA ARG A 60 -0.26 -10.72 14.04
C ARG A 60 -0.44 -9.26 13.62
N GLY A 61 -0.37 -8.33 14.56
CA GLY A 61 -0.48 -6.88 14.29
C GLY A 61 0.57 -6.39 13.31
N LEU A 62 1.82 -6.84 13.46
CA LEU A 62 2.87 -6.55 12.49
C LEU A 62 2.55 -7.12 11.10
N GLY A 63 2.08 -8.38 11.05
CA GLY A 63 1.65 -9.02 9.81
C GLY A 63 0.52 -8.25 9.12
N GLU A 64 -0.49 -7.82 9.87
CA GLU A 64 -1.62 -7.01 9.37
C GLU A 64 -1.14 -5.62 8.90
N THR A 65 -0.22 -4.99 9.63
CA THR A 65 0.38 -3.70 9.23
C THR A 65 1.10 -3.80 7.90
N PHE A 66 1.93 -4.83 7.70
CA PHE A 66 2.59 -5.06 6.41
C PHE A 66 1.60 -5.45 5.32
N TYR A 67 0.59 -6.25 5.63
CA TYR A 67 -0.45 -6.66 4.69
C TYR A 67 -1.20 -5.45 4.12
N TYR A 68 -1.77 -4.62 4.99
CA TYR A 68 -2.49 -3.42 4.56
C TYR A 68 -1.56 -2.36 3.98
N GLY A 69 -0.38 -2.17 4.57
CA GLY A 69 0.62 -1.21 4.08
C GLY A 69 1.08 -1.53 2.66
N THR A 70 1.45 -2.78 2.38
CA THR A 70 1.85 -3.23 1.05
C THR A 70 0.73 -3.01 0.04
N GLN A 71 -0.50 -3.36 0.40
CA GLN A 71 -1.66 -3.15 -0.46
C GLN A 71 -1.85 -1.67 -0.81
N LEU A 72 -1.80 -0.77 0.18
CA LEU A 72 -1.95 0.68 -0.04
C LEU A 72 -0.81 1.26 -0.90
N ILE A 73 0.44 0.86 -0.64
CA ILE A 73 1.61 1.31 -1.39
C ILE A 73 1.52 0.88 -2.85
N LEU A 74 1.23 -0.40 -3.12
CA LEU A 74 1.15 -0.93 -4.49
C LEU A 74 -0.03 -0.32 -5.25
N THR A 75 -1.16 -0.11 -4.58
CA THR A 75 -2.32 0.56 -5.20
C THR A 75 -2.01 2.01 -5.55
N GLY A 76 -1.39 2.75 -4.62
CA GLY A 76 -0.97 4.12 -4.87
C GLY A 76 0.03 4.22 -6.03
N LEU A 77 0.96 3.27 -6.12
CA LEU A 77 1.90 3.17 -7.24
C LEU A 77 1.18 2.91 -8.57
N ALA A 78 0.22 1.97 -8.60
CA ALA A 78 -0.56 1.65 -9.80
C ALA A 78 -1.39 2.85 -10.29
N VAL A 79 -2.04 3.55 -9.36
CA VAL A 79 -2.81 4.77 -9.66
C VAL A 79 -1.90 5.90 -10.15
N ALA A 80 -0.72 6.09 -9.53
CA ALA A 80 0.25 7.09 -9.96
C ALA A 80 0.76 6.85 -11.39
N ILE A 81 0.95 5.59 -11.79
CA ILE A 81 1.29 5.22 -13.18
C ILE A 81 0.12 5.52 -14.12
N SER A 82 -1.10 5.15 -13.74
CA SER A 82 -2.31 5.38 -14.55
C SER A 82 -2.53 6.87 -14.83
N PHE A 83 -2.41 7.72 -13.80
CA PHE A 83 -2.53 9.17 -13.96
C PHE A 83 -1.42 9.78 -14.83
N ARG A 84 -0.20 9.22 -14.81
CA ARG A 84 0.88 9.64 -15.72
C ARG A 84 0.56 9.34 -17.19
N CYS A 85 -0.25 8.33 -17.45
CA CYS A 85 -0.74 7.99 -18.79
C CYS A 85 -2.01 8.78 -19.18
N GLY A 86 -2.51 9.68 -18.32
CA GLY A 86 -3.76 10.40 -18.54
C GLY A 86 -5.01 9.53 -18.38
N LEU A 87 -4.87 8.32 -17.85
CA LEU A 87 -5.96 7.41 -17.58
C LEU A 87 -6.46 7.62 -16.15
N PHE A 88 -7.78 7.68 -15.99
CA PHE A 88 -8.43 7.87 -14.71
C PHE A 88 -8.91 6.51 -14.19
N ASN A 89 -8.26 5.98 -13.14
CA ASN A 89 -8.61 4.69 -12.54
C ASN A 89 -9.62 4.90 -11.39
N LEU A 90 -10.90 4.66 -11.67
CA LEU A 90 -11.99 4.67 -10.67
C LEU A 90 -12.17 3.31 -9.98
N GLY A 91 -11.61 2.26 -10.57
CA GLY A 91 -11.89 0.87 -10.22
C GLY A 91 -11.00 0.28 -9.14
N ALA A 92 -10.03 1.01 -8.60
CA ALA A 92 -8.97 0.45 -7.74
C ALA A 92 -9.50 -0.44 -6.60
N GLN A 93 -10.59 -0.05 -5.91
CA GLN A 93 -11.19 -0.88 -4.86
C GLN A 93 -11.69 -2.24 -5.39
N GLY A 94 -12.31 -2.26 -6.57
CA GLY A 94 -12.76 -3.48 -7.22
C GLY A 94 -11.61 -4.30 -7.81
N GLN A 95 -10.54 -3.66 -8.29
CA GLN A 95 -9.31 -4.35 -8.73
C GLN A 95 -8.67 -5.12 -7.59
N ILE A 96 -8.56 -4.48 -6.41
CA ILE A 96 -8.07 -5.12 -5.19
C ILE A 96 -8.99 -6.28 -4.79
N LEU A 97 -10.31 -6.06 -4.76
CA LEU A 97 -11.26 -7.07 -4.33
C LEU A 97 -11.22 -8.31 -5.23
N LEU A 98 -11.30 -8.13 -6.56
CA LEU A 98 -11.26 -9.24 -7.51
C LEU A 98 -9.88 -9.90 -7.57
N GLY A 99 -8.80 -9.13 -7.41
CA GLY A 99 -7.47 -9.68 -7.29
C GLY A 99 -7.29 -10.55 -6.04
N ALA A 100 -7.79 -10.08 -4.89
CA ALA A 100 -7.77 -10.86 -3.65
C ALA A 100 -8.64 -12.13 -3.76
N MET A 101 -9.82 -12.03 -4.38
CA MET A 101 -10.68 -13.20 -4.65
C MET A 101 -9.98 -14.23 -5.54
N GLY A 102 -9.31 -13.80 -6.61
CA GLY A 102 -8.56 -14.68 -7.49
C GLY A 102 -7.38 -15.35 -6.81
N ALA A 103 -6.60 -14.58 -6.04
CA ALA A 103 -5.48 -15.11 -5.27
C ALA A 103 -5.95 -16.11 -4.20
N ALA A 104 -7.04 -15.81 -3.48
CA ALA A 104 -7.62 -16.71 -2.49
C ALA A 104 -8.17 -17.99 -3.14
N TRP A 105 -8.86 -17.86 -4.27
CA TRP A 105 -9.36 -19.01 -5.02
C TRP A 105 -8.22 -19.93 -5.48
N ALA A 106 -7.16 -19.38 -6.09
CA ALA A 106 -5.98 -20.14 -6.49
C ALA A 106 -5.23 -20.73 -5.29
N GLY A 107 -5.13 -19.98 -4.19
CA GLY A 107 -4.51 -20.43 -2.94
C GLY A 107 -5.20 -21.65 -2.35
N TYR A 108 -6.53 -21.68 -2.39
CA TYR A 108 -7.33 -22.77 -1.82
C TYR A 108 -7.51 -23.97 -2.77
N TRP A 109 -7.80 -23.72 -4.05
CA TRP A 109 -8.19 -24.75 -5.01
C TRP A 109 -7.06 -25.40 -5.80
N LEU A 110 -5.82 -24.91 -5.71
CA LEU A 110 -4.63 -25.50 -6.36
C LEU A 110 -3.66 -26.11 -5.33
N PRO A 111 -4.02 -27.21 -4.65
CA PRO A 111 -3.15 -27.85 -3.67
C PRO A 111 -1.96 -28.57 -4.32
N GLY A 112 -0.91 -28.82 -3.54
CA GLY A 112 0.21 -29.68 -3.92
C GLY A 112 1.34 -28.98 -4.71
N LEU A 113 1.23 -27.68 -4.96
CA LEU A 113 2.32 -26.89 -5.55
C LEU A 113 3.42 -26.60 -4.52
N PRO A 114 4.70 -26.54 -4.94
CA PRO A 114 5.77 -26.01 -4.09
C PRO A 114 5.45 -24.59 -3.61
N PRO A 115 5.82 -24.20 -2.37
CA PRO A 115 5.36 -22.93 -1.77
C PRO A 115 5.60 -21.69 -2.63
N LEU A 116 6.79 -21.57 -3.25
CA LEU A 116 7.12 -20.43 -4.09
C LEU A 116 6.24 -20.37 -5.35
N ILE A 117 6.04 -21.52 -6.00
CA ILE A 117 5.21 -21.63 -7.21
C ILE A 117 3.75 -21.35 -6.86
N HIS A 118 3.27 -21.86 -5.73
CA HIS A 118 1.89 -21.64 -5.29
C HIS A 118 1.60 -20.14 -5.11
N VAL A 119 2.50 -19.41 -4.43
CA VAL A 119 2.38 -17.96 -4.27
C VAL A 119 2.41 -17.24 -5.61
N THR A 120 3.34 -17.59 -6.50
CA THR A 120 3.41 -16.96 -7.84
C THR A 120 2.14 -17.20 -8.64
N VAL A 121 1.59 -18.42 -8.65
CA VAL A 121 0.34 -18.73 -9.35
C VAL A 121 -0.82 -17.95 -8.77
N ALA A 122 -0.94 -17.86 -7.45
CA ALA A 122 -1.98 -17.08 -6.79
C ALA A 122 -1.90 -15.58 -7.16
N LEU A 123 -0.69 -15.01 -7.20
CA LEU A 123 -0.47 -13.63 -7.63
C LEU A 123 -0.84 -13.41 -9.09
N LEU A 124 -0.53 -14.35 -9.98
CA LEU A 124 -0.88 -14.26 -11.40
C LEU A 124 -2.39 -14.33 -11.62
N VAL A 125 -3.07 -15.29 -10.98
CA VAL A 125 -4.54 -15.41 -11.07
C VAL A 125 -5.22 -14.18 -10.50
N GLY A 126 -4.78 -13.68 -9.35
CA GLY A 126 -5.28 -12.43 -8.79
C GLY A 126 -5.06 -11.24 -9.73
N SER A 127 -3.85 -11.10 -10.28
CA SER A 127 -3.53 -10.02 -11.22
C SER A 127 -4.39 -10.06 -12.47
N LEU A 128 -4.70 -11.25 -13.00
CA LEU A 128 -5.58 -11.44 -14.14
C LEU A 128 -7.02 -11.00 -13.84
N LEU A 129 -7.58 -11.37 -12.70
CA LEU A 129 -8.93 -10.92 -12.33
C LEU A 129 -9.00 -9.42 -12.05
N GLY A 130 -7.96 -8.85 -11.43
CA GLY A 130 -7.82 -7.40 -11.26
C GLY A 130 -7.74 -6.67 -12.60
N LEU A 131 -7.02 -7.24 -13.58
CA LEU A 131 -6.94 -6.72 -14.94
C LEU A 131 -8.29 -6.76 -15.65
N VAL A 132 -9.03 -7.87 -15.53
CA VAL A 132 -10.40 -7.98 -16.07
C VAL A 132 -11.29 -6.87 -15.51
N TRP A 133 -11.19 -6.58 -14.21
CA TRP A 133 -11.93 -5.46 -13.63
C TRP A 133 -11.47 -4.09 -14.16
N SER A 134 -10.15 -3.89 -14.31
CA SER A 134 -9.60 -2.66 -14.89
C SER A 134 -10.12 -2.38 -16.28
N ALA A 135 -10.30 -3.42 -17.10
CA ALA A 135 -10.85 -3.26 -18.45
C ALA A 135 -12.29 -2.72 -18.46
N ILE A 136 -13.04 -2.91 -17.37
CA ILE A 136 -14.41 -2.41 -17.21
C ILE A 136 -14.40 -1.01 -16.60
N ALA A 137 -13.61 -0.81 -15.55
CA ALA A 137 -13.66 0.40 -14.72
C ALA A 137 -12.81 1.57 -15.24
N GLY A 138 -11.89 1.32 -16.18
CA GLY A 138 -10.88 2.29 -16.63
C GLY A 138 -9.59 2.20 -15.85
#